data_AF-A0A2C9XNT5-F1
#
_entry.id   AF-A0A2C9XNT5-F1
#
_cell.length_a   1.000
_cell.length_b   1.000
_cell.length_c   1.000
_cell.angle_alpha   90.00
_cell.angle_beta   90.00
_cell.angle_gamma   90.00
#
_symmetry.space_group_name_H-M   'P 1'
#
loop_
_entity.id
_entity.type
_entity.pdbx_description
1 polymer ?
#
loop_
_entity_poly.entity_id
_entity_poly.type
_entity_poly.pdbx_seq_one_letter_code
_entity_poly.pdbx_strand_id
1 'polypeptide(L)' 'MKKRQKKKNAYKKYIRSIFTGYEKMLENNELTELKFTYLNEETLLTRDENQRIHFTTRDLPKK' A
#
# COMPACT_ATOMS: atom_id res chain seq x y z
N MET A 1 17.19 -16.74 -9.95
CA MET A 1 15.74 -16.76 -9.60
C MET A 1 14.89 -16.68 -10.85
N LYS A 2 13.99 -17.64 -11.10
CA LYS A 2 13.08 -17.61 -12.27
C LYS A 2 12.22 -16.33 -12.24
N LYS A 3 11.95 -15.71 -13.40
CA LYS A 3 11.19 -14.43 -13.53
C LYS A 3 9.87 -14.42 -12.72
N ARG A 4 9.12 -15.54 -12.77
CA ARG A 4 7.87 -15.74 -12.00
C ARG A 4 8.07 -15.58 -10.49
N GLN A 5 9.14 -16.13 -9.94
CA GLN A 5 9.42 -16.06 -8.50
C GLN A 5 9.77 -14.63 -8.07
N LYS A 6 10.54 -13.90 -8.90
CA LYS A 6 10.88 -12.50 -8.64
C LYS A 6 9.60 -11.64 -8.58
N LYS A 7 8.67 -11.84 -9.51
CA LYS A 7 7.37 -11.12 -9.52
C LYS A 7 6.55 -11.42 -8.26
N LYS A 8 6.42 -12.70 -7.88
CA LYS A 8 5.71 -13.13 -6.66
C LYS A 8 6.32 -12.51 -5.39
N ASN A 9 7.64 -12.51 -5.28
CA ASN A 9 8.33 -11.93 -4.11
C ASN A 9 8.16 -10.41 -4.04
N ALA A 10 8.18 -9.71 -5.18
CA ALA A 10 7.94 -8.28 -5.23
C ALA A 10 6.50 -7.93 -4.79
N TYR A 11 5.51 -8.69 -5.25
CA TYR A 11 4.13 -8.51 -4.79
C TYR A 11 3.96 -8.80 -3.29
N LYS A 12 4.60 -9.85 -2.77
CA LYS A 12 4.62 -10.11 -1.32
C LYS A 12 5.24 -8.95 -0.54
N LYS A 13 6.31 -8.35 -1.06
CA LYS A 13 6.94 -7.18 -0.45
C LYS A 13 6.00 -5.98 -0.46
N TYR A 14 5.31 -5.75 -1.58
CA TYR A 14 4.29 -4.70 -1.71
C TYR A 14 3.20 -4.83 -0.64
N ILE A 15 2.59 -6.02 -0.52
CA ILE A 15 1.55 -6.28 0.48
C ILE A 15 2.07 -6.09 1.90
N ARG A 16 3.29 -6.58 2.20
CA ARG A 16 3.91 -6.33 3.51
C ARG A 16 4.10 -4.84 3.80
N SER A 17 4.54 -4.07 2.81
CA SER A 17 4.73 -2.62 2.97
C SER A 17 3.42 -1.89 3.27
N ILE A 18 2.30 -2.30 2.66
CA ILE A 18 0.98 -1.74 2.97
C ILE A 18 0.62 -1.98 4.44
N PHE A 19 0.72 -3.23 4.92
CA PHE A 19 0.38 -3.55 6.31
C PHE A 19 1.32 -2.87 7.32
N THR A 20 2.62 -2.83 7.05
CA THR A 20 3.57 -2.08 7.90
C THR A 20 3.27 -0.57 7.88
N GLY A 21 2.79 -0.03 6.76
CA GLY A 21 2.30 1.35 6.70
C GLY A 21 1.08 1.59 7.56
N TYR A 22 0.13 0.65 7.54
CA TYR A 22 -1.06 0.69 8.38
C TYR A 22 -0.70 0.64 9.86
N GLU A 23 0.19 -0.27 10.29
CA GLU A 23 0.68 -0.33 11.67
C GLU A 23 1.27 1.01 12.12
N LYS A 24 2.10 1.64 11.27
CA LYS A 24 2.64 2.98 11.56
C LYS A 24 1.58 4.06 11.67
N MET A 25 0.51 3.99 10.87
CA MET A 25 -0.62 4.91 10.99
C MET A 25 -1.47 4.65 12.23
N LEU A 26 -1.47 3.44 12.78
CA LEU A 26 -2.08 3.17 14.09
C LEU A 26 -1.25 3.74 15.24
N GLU A 27 0.07 3.65 15.14
CA GLU A 27 1.00 4.17 16.15
C GLU A 27 1.10 5.71 16.13
N ASN A 28 1.05 6.32 14.94
CA ASN A 28 1.19 7.76 14.77
C ASN A 28 -0.06 8.39 14.11
N ASN A 29 -0.77 9.18 14.91
CA ASN A 29 -1.99 9.89 14.50
C ASN A 29 -1.75 11.09 13.56
N GLU A 30 -0.50 11.54 13.39
CA GLU A 30 -0.14 12.62 12.47
C GLU A 30 -0.05 12.14 11.02
N LEU A 31 0.07 10.82 10.80
CA LEU A 31 0.10 10.24 9.46
C LEU A 31 -1.33 10.15 8.91
N THR A 32 -1.66 11.05 8.00
CA THR A 32 -2.99 11.14 7.37
C THR A 32 -3.10 10.33 6.09
N GLU A 33 -2.01 10.19 5.32
CA GLU A 33 -1.99 9.48 4.04
C GLU A 33 -0.67 8.71 3.82
N LEU A 34 -0.75 7.49 3.29
CA LEU A 34 0.39 6.73 2.76
C LEU A 34 0.06 6.14 1.39
N LYS A 35 1.05 6.10 0.49
CA LYS A 35 0.88 5.60 -0.89
C LYS A 35 1.81 4.43 -1.15
N PHE A 36 1.28 3.39 -1.78
CA PHE A 36 2.03 2.21 -2.15
C PHE A 36 1.74 1.86 -3.61
N THR A 37 2.77 1.67 -4.41
CA THR A 37 2.62 1.32 -5.83
C THR A 37 3.28 -0.02 -6.16
N TYR A 38 2.64 -0.83 -6.99
CA TYR A 38 3.22 -2.03 -7.57
C TYR A 38 2.73 -2.23 -9.01
N LEU A 39 3.66 -2.22 -9.97
CA LEU A 39 3.35 -2.28 -11.40
C LEU A 39 2.36 -1.18 -11.78
N ASN A 40 1.12 -1.57 -12.11
CA ASN A 40 0.05 -0.67 -12.55
C ASN A 40 -1.05 -0.57 -11.48
N GLU A 41 -0.71 -0.81 -10.22
CA GLU A 41 -1.64 -0.77 -9.10
C GLU A 41 -1.10 0.20 -8.05
N GLU A 42 -1.97 1.05 -7.51
CA GLU A 42 -1.68 1.93 -6.39
C GLU A 42 -2.68 1.66 -5.27
N THR A 43 -2.19 1.49 -4.06
CA THR A 43 -2.99 1.41 -2.84
C THR A 43 -2.68 2.62 -1.97
N LEU A 44 -3.73 3.34 -1.61
CA LEU A 44 -3.71 4.49 -0.71
C LEU A 44 -4.24 4.06 0.65
N LEU A 45 -3.52 4.42 1.71
CA LEU A 45 -4.04 4.43 3.07
C LEU A 45 -4.39 5.87 3.41
N THR A 46 -5.64 6.14 3.74
CA THR A 46 -6.10 7.49 4.07
C THR A 46 -6.90 7.47 5.34
N ARG A 47 -6.72 8.49 6.18
CA ARG A 47 -7.49 8.67 7.40
C ARG A 47 -8.70 9.57 7.13
N ASP A 48 -9.89 9.13 7.51
CA ASP A 48 -11.11 9.92 7.40
C ASP A 48 -11.31 10.90 8.57
N GLU A 49 -12.39 11.68 8.52
CA GLU A 49 -12.77 12.65 9.57
C GLU A 49 -13.01 11.99 10.93
N ASN A 50 -13.37 10.70 10.96
CA ASN A 50 -13.56 9.90 12.16
C ASN A 50 -12.27 9.18 12.61
N GLN A 51 -11.13 9.57 12.06
CA GLN A 51 -9.81 8.95 12.29
C GLN A 51 -9.72 7.47 11.89
N ARG A 52 -10.63 6.97 11.06
CA ARG A 52 -10.60 5.60 10.55
C ARG A 52 -9.68 5.54 9.33
N ILE A 53 -8.89 4.48 9.26
CA ILE A 53 -7.96 4.26 8.15
C ILE A 53 -8.67 3.43 7.07
N HIS A 54 -8.73 3.98 5.86
CA HIS A 54 -9.30 3.34 4.68
C HIS A 54 -8.21 2.87 3.73
N PHE A 55 -8.43 1.71 3.12
CA PHE A 55 -7.58 1.15 2.09
C PHE A 55 -8.27 1.33 0.74
N THR A 56 -7.70 2.15 -0.14
CA THR A 56 -8.24 2.39 -1.48
C THR A 56 -7.24 1.95 -2.52
N THR A 57 -7.57 0.89 -3.26
CA THR A 57 -6.73 0.38 -4.36
C THR A 57 -7.32 0.81 -5.69
N ARG A 58 -6.47 1.36 -6.57
CA ARG A 58 -6.82 1.78 -7.93
C ARG A 58 -5.80 1.29 -8.94
N ASP A 59 -6.29 0.98 -10.14
CA ASP A 59 -5.42 0.70 -11.28
C ASP A 59 -4.82 2.01 -11.82
N LEU A 60 -3.51 2.02 -12.02
CA LEU A 60 -2.79 3.08 -12.71
C LEU A 60 -2.89 2.84 -14.23
N PRO A 61 -3.13 3.90 -15.02
CA PRO A 61 -3.14 3.78 -16.47
C PRO A 61 -1.79 3.27 -16.96
N LYS A 62 -1.81 2.29 -17.88
CA LYS A 62 -0.59 1.82 -18.55
C LYS A 62 -0.06 2.97 -19.42
N LYS A 63 1.13 3.48 -19.07
CA LYS A 63 1.91 4.37 -19.94
C LYS A 63 2.36 3.65 -21.20
#